data_AF-A0A2S8Y427-F1
#
_entry.id   AF-A0A2S8Y427-F1
#
_cell.length_a   1.000
_cell.length_b   1.000
_cell.length_c   1.000
_cell.angle_alpha   90.00
_cell.angle_beta   90.00
_cell.angle_gamma   90.00
#
_symmetry.space_group_name_H-M   'P 1'
#
loop_
_entity.id
_entity.type
_entity.pdbx_description
1 polymer ?
#
loop_
_entity_poly.entity_id
_entity_poly.type
_entity_poly.pdbx_seq_one_letter_code
_entity_poly.pdbx_strand_id
1 'polypeptide(L)'
;MGAVVALDTLFNGGQVWKGRPAPANVSTQPTGHAGLDAALPAGGWPEAALTEILIAGQGVGELQLVWPTLARLTAAGERVVLVAPPAIPYPQAWQNAGIDLRQLSIIQTSDREALWAAEQCLRSGSCGAVLCWPKQADDRALRRLQVAAETGQTLAFAYRASQEALNPSPAALRIAIDARPAQLRVLKCRGGLVRPAPIAFATRH
;
A
#
# COMPACT_ATOMS: atom_id res chain seq x y z
N MET A 1 11.80 -1.84 -48.67
CA MET A 1 12.07 -3.16 -48.05
C MET A 1 12.59 -2.92 -46.64
N GLY A 2 11.71 -2.97 -45.64
CA GLY A 2 12.13 -2.79 -44.24
C GLY A 2 12.90 -4.01 -43.77
N ALA A 3 14.16 -3.84 -43.38
CA ALA A 3 14.97 -4.93 -42.86
C ALA A 3 14.39 -5.38 -41.52
N VAL A 4 13.99 -6.64 -41.43
CA VAL A 4 13.60 -7.28 -40.18
C VAL A 4 14.89 -7.51 -39.38
N VAL A 5 15.22 -6.57 -38.49
CA VAL A 5 16.35 -6.71 -37.58
C VAL A 5 15.95 -7.68 -36.47
N ALA A 6 16.71 -8.75 -36.29
CA ALA A 6 16.49 -9.71 -35.22
C ALA A 6 16.65 -9.02 -33.86
N LEU A 7 15.68 -9.21 -32.95
CA LEU A 7 15.62 -8.51 -31.67
C LEU A 7 16.90 -8.73 -30.81
N ASP A 8 17.57 -9.87 -30.98
CA ASP A 8 18.80 -10.22 -30.27
C ASP A 8 20.00 -9.33 -30.64
N THR A 9 20.09 -8.85 -31.89
CA THR A 9 21.19 -7.96 -32.28
C THR A 9 21.04 -6.57 -31.66
N LEU A 10 19.81 -6.13 -31.41
CA LEU A 10 19.51 -4.88 -30.71
C LEU A 10 19.82 -4.95 -29.21
N PHE A 11 19.62 -6.11 -28.58
CA PHE A 11 20.02 -6.34 -27.19
C PHE A 11 21.55 -6.39 -27.03
N ASN A 12 22.25 -7.09 -27.93
CA ASN A 12 23.71 -7.21 -27.88
C ASN A 12 24.41 -5.89 -28.24
N GLY A 13 23.81 -5.06 -29.10
CA GLY A 13 24.34 -3.75 -29.46
C GLY A 13 24.14 -2.66 -28.40
N GLY A 14 23.52 -2.96 -27.24
CA GLY A 14 23.21 -1.97 -26.20
C GLY A 14 22.18 -0.91 -26.63
N GLN A 15 21.57 -1.08 -27.80
CA GLN A 15 20.56 -0.18 -28.37
C GLN A 15 19.20 -0.38 -27.69
N VAL A 16 19.00 -1.53 -27.04
CA VAL A 16 17.81 -1.85 -26.26
C VAL A 16 18.22 -2.35 -24.88
N TRP A 17 17.71 -1.71 -23.83
CA TRP A 17 17.86 -2.21 -22.47
C TRP A 17 16.87 -3.35 -22.20
N LYS A 18 17.40 -4.53 -21.86
CA LYS A 18 16.60 -5.66 -21.40
C LYS A 18 16.60 -5.67 -19.88
N GLY A 19 15.47 -5.35 -19.27
CA GLY A 19 15.28 -5.55 -17.84
C GLY A 19 15.48 -7.02 -17.51
N ARG A 20 16.55 -7.35 -16.79
CA ARG A 20 16.68 -8.67 -16.18
C ARG A 20 15.73 -8.69 -14.98
N PRO A 21 14.75 -9.59 -14.92
CA PRO A 21 14.00 -9.78 -13.69
C PRO A 21 15.01 -10.28 -12.65
N ALA A 22 15.40 -9.40 -11.73
CA ALA A 22 16.01 -9.87 -10.49
C ALA A 22 14.95 -10.72 -9.78
N PRO A 23 15.32 -11.87 -9.18
CA PRO A 23 14.39 -12.59 -8.33
C PRO A 23 13.86 -11.62 -7.29
N ALA A 24 12.54 -11.44 -7.26
CA ALA A 24 11.92 -10.60 -6.25
C ALA A 24 12.22 -11.23 -4.89
N ASN A 25 12.86 -10.47 -3.99
CA ASN A 25 12.97 -10.91 -2.60
C ASN A 25 11.57 -11.17 -2.08
N VAL A 26 11.34 -12.34 -1.48
CA VAL A 26 10.08 -12.68 -0.85
C VAL A 26 9.85 -11.67 0.26
N SER A 27 8.68 -11.03 0.25
CA SER A 27 8.29 -10.07 1.27
C SER A 27 8.19 -10.77 2.62
N THR A 28 8.76 -10.16 3.66
CA THR A 28 8.55 -10.59 5.05
C THR A 28 7.22 -10.11 5.63
N GLN A 29 6.41 -9.39 4.85
CA GLN A 29 5.19 -8.73 5.27
C GLN A 29 3.97 -9.33 4.54
N PRO A 30 3.47 -10.51 4.98
CA PRO A 30 2.27 -11.09 4.36
C PRO A 30 1.06 -10.17 4.54
N THR A 31 0.18 -10.13 3.54
CA THR A 31 -1.05 -9.31 3.62
C THR A 31 -2.11 -9.96 4.50
N GLY A 32 -2.04 -11.28 4.67
CA GLY A 32 -3.05 -12.09 5.32
C GLY A 32 -4.23 -12.45 4.42
N HIS A 33 -4.16 -12.08 3.14
CA HIS A 33 -5.12 -12.42 2.10
C HIS A 33 -4.43 -13.27 1.04
N ALA A 34 -4.61 -14.59 1.08
CA ALA A 34 -3.89 -15.52 0.19
C ALA A 34 -4.01 -15.18 -1.31
N GLY A 35 -5.20 -14.72 -1.75
CA GLY A 35 -5.41 -14.29 -3.13
C GLY A 35 -4.64 -13.04 -3.51
N LEU A 36 -4.42 -12.11 -2.57
CA LEU A 36 -3.60 -10.92 -2.78
C LEU A 36 -2.12 -11.29 -2.74
N ASP A 37 -1.68 -12.07 -1.76
CA ASP A 37 -0.29 -12.54 -1.65
C ASP A 37 0.14 -13.24 -2.95
N ALA A 38 -0.71 -14.12 -3.51
CA ALA A 38 -0.44 -14.79 -4.79
C ALA A 38 -0.37 -13.84 -6.00
N ALA A 39 -1.03 -12.69 -5.94
CA ALA A 39 -1.03 -11.70 -7.01
C ALA A 39 0.13 -10.71 -6.91
N LEU A 40 0.79 -10.61 -5.76
CA LEU A 40 1.92 -9.72 -5.54
C LEU A 40 3.24 -10.41 -5.94
N PRO A 41 4.13 -9.75 -6.71
CA PRO A 41 5.40 -10.35 -7.15
C PRO A 41 6.28 -10.89 -6.02
N ALA A 42 6.21 -10.27 -4.84
CA ALA A 42 6.98 -10.65 -3.66
C ALA A 42 6.19 -11.54 -2.67
N GLY A 43 4.94 -11.90 -2.95
CA GLY A 43 4.13 -12.72 -2.04
C GLY A 43 3.56 -11.99 -0.82
N GLY A 44 3.63 -10.65 -0.79
CA GLY A 44 3.21 -9.83 0.35
C GLY A 44 3.41 -8.34 0.07
N TRP A 45 3.19 -7.50 1.08
CA TRP A 45 3.40 -6.05 0.98
C TRP A 45 4.84 -5.71 0.57
N PRO A 46 5.08 -4.71 -0.28
CA PRO A 46 6.43 -4.18 -0.45
C PRO A 46 6.93 -3.64 0.89
N GLU A 47 8.14 -4.05 1.27
CA GLU A 47 8.74 -3.66 2.55
C GLU A 47 9.02 -2.16 2.59
N ALA A 48 8.83 -1.55 3.76
CA ALA A 48 9.19 -0.16 4.03
C ALA A 48 8.70 0.82 2.95
N ALA A 49 7.46 0.67 2.47
CA ALA A 49 6.99 1.37 1.29
C ALA A 49 5.57 1.89 1.41
N LEU A 50 5.26 2.86 0.53
CA LEU A 50 3.92 3.40 0.37
C LEU A 50 3.06 2.47 -0.49
N THR A 51 1.96 2.05 0.10
CA THR A 51 0.83 1.42 -0.56
C THR A 51 -0.34 2.40 -0.61
N GLU A 52 -0.84 2.65 -1.81
CA GLU A 52 -2.11 3.36 -2.00
C GLU A 52 -3.27 2.38 -2.06
N ILE A 53 -4.28 2.65 -1.24
CA ILE A 53 -5.54 1.92 -1.22
C ILE A 53 -6.60 2.86 -1.80
N LEU A 54 -7.03 2.56 -3.02
CA LEU A 54 -7.95 3.38 -3.79
C LEU A 54 -9.39 2.87 -3.61
N ILE A 55 -10.24 3.73 -3.06
CA ILE A 55 -11.61 3.37 -2.67
C ILE A 55 -12.63 4.28 -3.36
N ALA A 56 -13.77 3.70 -3.77
CA ALA A 56 -14.85 4.47 -4.38
C ALA A 56 -15.60 5.35 -3.35
N GLY A 57 -15.55 4.98 -2.08
CA GLY A 57 -16.13 5.70 -0.95
C GLY A 57 -15.66 5.10 0.36
N GLN A 58 -15.87 5.81 1.46
CA GLN A 58 -15.55 5.34 2.80
C GLN A 58 -16.60 4.34 3.30
N GLY A 59 -16.20 3.45 4.22
CA GLY A 59 -17.12 2.49 4.83
C GLY A 59 -17.45 1.30 3.93
N VAL A 60 -16.62 1.02 2.92
CA VAL A 60 -16.74 -0.15 2.03
C VAL A 60 -16.06 -1.39 2.61
N GLY A 61 -15.55 -1.31 3.84
CA GLY A 61 -14.74 -2.36 4.46
C GLY A 61 -13.26 -2.25 4.10
N GLU A 62 -12.80 -1.05 3.73
CA GLU A 62 -11.44 -0.78 3.27
C GLU A 62 -10.36 -1.14 4.30
N LEU A 63 -10.69 -1.07 5.59
CA LEU A 63 -9.78 -1.45 6.68
C LEU A 63 -9.59 -2.97 6.78
N GLN A 64 -10.53 -3.78 6.28
CA GLN A 64 -10.41 -5.24 6.31
C GLN A 64 -9.22 -5.75 5.49
N LEU A 65 -8.77 -4.96 4.50
CA LEU A 65 -7.58 -5.27 3.72
C LEU A 65 -6.33 -5.31 4.61
N VAL A 66 -6.23 -4.36 5.55
CA VAL A 66 -5.03 -4.19 6.39
C VAL A 66 -5.16 -4.82 7.77
N TRP A 67 -6.38 -5.18 8.22
CA TRP A 67 -6.62 -5.85 9.51
C TRP A 67 -5.66 -6.99 9.85
N PRO A 68 -5.45 -8.00 9.00
CA PRO A 68 -4.53 -9.09 9.35
C PRO A 68 -3.10 -8.59 9.58
N THR A 69 -2.68 -7.58 8.83
CA THR A 69 -1.36 -6.96 8.95
C THR A 69 -1.24 -6.19 10.25
N LEU A 70 -2.21 -5.35 10.60
CA LEU A 70 -2.17 -4.55 11.83
C LEU A 70 -2.28 -5.42 13.08
N ALA A 71 -3.10 -6.46 13.05
CA ALA A 71 -3.19 -7.43 14.14
C ALA A 71 -1.84 -8.11 14.39
N ARG A 72 -1.16 -8.57 13.33
CA ARG A 72 0.19 -9.15 13.43
C ARG A 72 1.21 -8.17 14.01
N LEU A 73 1.27 -6.94 13.51
CA LEU A 73 2.23 -5.94 13.97
C LEU A 73 2.01 -5.57 15.44
N THR A 74 0.75 -5.29 15.81
CA THR A 74 0.43 -4.93 17.20
C THR A 74 0.63 -6.09 18.18
N ALA A 75 0.38 -7.34 17.76
CA ALA A 75 0.72 -8.53 18.54
C ALA A 75 2.23 -8.71 18.74
N ALA A 76 3.05 -8.27 17.78
CA ALA A 76 4.51 -8.20 17.91
C ALA A 76 5.01 -7.01 18.74
N GLY A 77 4.10 -6.18 19.28
CA GLY A 77 4.43 -4.99 20.07
C GLY A 77 4.78 -3.76 19.24
N GLU A 78 4.58 -3.80 17.92
CA GLU A 78 4.86 -2.67 17.04
C GLU A 78 3.71 -1.66 17.05
N ARG A 79 4.06 -0.36 17.05
CA ARG A 79 3.09 0.73 17.05
C ARG A 79 2.44 0.90 15.68
N VAL A 80 1.12 1.04 15.68
CA VAL A 80 0.31 1.41 14.52
C VAL A 80 -0.25 2.81 14.75
N VAL A 81 -0.07 3.70 13.77
CA VAL A 81 -0.54 5.09 13.86
C VAL A 81 -1.60 5.38 12.81
N LEU A 82 -2.72 5.95 13.24
CA LEU A 82 -3.77 6.48 12.36
C LEU A 82 -3.66 8.00 12.33
N VAL A 83 -3.44 8.56 11.15
CA VAL A 83 -3.28 10.00 10.96
C VAL A 83 -4.50 10.57 10.24
N ALA A 84 -5.22 11.45 10.92
CA ALA A 84 -6.46 12.07 10.45
C ALA A 84 -7.46 11.03 9.89
N PRO A 85 -7.88 10.02 10.69
CA PRO A 85 -8.92 9.10 10.24
C PRO A 85 -10.22 9.86 9.95
N PRO A 86 -10.98 9.47 8.91
CA PRO A 86 -12.12 10.25 8.43
C PRO A 86 -13.31 10.24 9.39
N ALA A 87 -13.35 9.24 10.26
CA ALA A 87 -14.32 9.09 11.33
C ALA A 87 -13.61 8.62 12.59
N ILE A 88 -14.25 8.80 13.75
CA ILE A 88 -13.74 8.32 15.02
C ILE A 88 -13.70 6.78 15.00
N PRO A 89 -12.53 6.16 15.14
CA PRO A 89 -12.43 4.69 15.14
C PRO A 89 -13.21 4.09 16.30
N TYR A 90 -14.11 3.14 16.01
CA TYR A 90 -14.87 2.44 17.05
C TYR A 90 -14.04 1.32 17.69
N PRO A 91 -13.61 1.43 18.97
CA PRO A 91 -12.57 0.54 19.52
C PRO A 91 -12.89 -0.95 19.45
N GLN A 92 -14.16 -1.35 19.62
CA GLN A 92 -14.55 -2.77 19.59
C GLN A 92 -14.31 -3.40 18.21
N ALA A 93 -14.50 -2.66 17.11
CA ALA A 93 -14.23 -3.18 15.77
C ALA A 93 -12.74 -3.53 15.58
N TRP A 94 -11.85 -2.73 16.16
CA TRP A 94 -10.40 -2.96 16.10
C TRP A 94 -9.97 -4.14 16.96
N GLN A 95 -10.57 -4.28 18.16
CA GLN A 95 -10.34 -5.46 19.01
C GLN A 95 -10.83 -6.74 18.35
N ASN A 96 -12.01 -6.72 17.72
CA ASN A 96 -12.55 -7.87 16.98
C ASN A 96 -11.69 -8.22 15.76
N ALA A 97 -10.97 -7.26 15.20
CA ALA A 97 -9.96 -7.48 14.16
C ALA A 97 -8.63 -8.03 14.71
N GLY A 98 -8.49 -8.23 16.02
CA GLY A 98 -7.30 -8.77 16.67
C GLY A 98 -6.21 -7.74 16.96
N ILE A 99 -6.54 -6.44 16.94
CA ILE A 99 -5.57 -5.36 17.11
C ILE A 99 -5.41 -5.02 18.60
N ASP A 100 -4.17 -5.03 19.10
CA ASP A 100 -3.87 -4.57 20.45
C ASP A 100 -3.95 -3.04 20.51
N LEU A 101 -5.00 -2.53 21.16
CA LEU A 101 -5.24 -1.09 21.27
C LEU A 101 -4.13 -0.34 22.02
N ARG A 102 -3.31 -1.02 22.84
CA ARG A 102 -2.16 -0.39 23.52
C ARG A 102 -1.09 0.07 22.53
N GLN A 103 -1.05 -0.57 21.36
CA GLN A 103 -0.13 -0.23 20.28
C GLN A 103 -0.77 0.67 19.21
N LEU A 104 -2.05 1.00 19.34
CA LEU A 104 -2.75 1.88 18.42
C LEU A 104 -2.67 3.33 18.91
N SER A 105 -2.19 4.23 18.05
CA SER A 105 -2.16 5.68 18.31
C SER A 105 -2.94 6.43 17.25
N ILE A 106 -3.72 7.43 17.66
CA ILE A 106 -4.51 8.24 16.75
C ILE A 106 -4.02 9.68 16.84
N ILE A 107 -3.61 10.23 15.71
CA ILE A 107 -3.22 11.63 15.57
C ILE A 107 -4.36 12.38 14.89
N GLN A 108 -5.02 13.24 15.67
CA GLN A 108 -6.00 14.20 15.16
C GLN A 108 -5.28 15.45 14.70
N THR A 109 -5.54 15.86 13.45
CA THR A 109 -4.83 16.99 12.84
C THR A 109 -5.68 17.57 11.71
N SER A 110 -5.34 18.78 11.28
CA SER A 110 -5.98 19.42 10.13
C SER A 110 -5.60 18.71 8.82
N ASP A 111 -6.43 18.87 7.78
CA ASP A 111 -6.14 18.29 6.46
C ASP A 111 -4.77 18.73 5.90
N ARG A 112 -4.34 19.95 6.24
CA ARG A 112 -3.08 20.55 5.78
C ARG A 112 -1.85 19.90 6.43
N GLU A 113 -2.01 19.41 7.65
CA GLU A 113 -0.92 18.86 8.47
C GLU A 113 -0.90 17.33 8.45
N ALA A 114 -1.99 16.67 8.04
CA ALA A 114 -2.10 15.21 7.98
C ALA A 114 -0.94 14.53 7.25
N LEU A 115 -0.56 15.04 6.07
CA LEU A 115 0.56 14.50 5.31
C LEU A 115 1.91 14.72 6.00
N TRP A 116 2.09 15.87 6.64
CA TRP A 116 3.30 16.16 7.40
C TRP A 116 3.42 15.27 8.64
N ALA A 117 2.33 15.09 9.39
CA ALA A 117 2.28 14.21 10.56
C ALA A 117 2.56 12.75 10.16
N ALA A 118 1.94 12.26 9.07
CA ALA A 118 2.21 10.94 8.53
C ALA A 118 3.69 10.78 8.15
N GLU A 119 4.28 11.78 7.50
CA GLU A 119 5.72 11.78 7.19
C GLU A 119 6.58 11.67 8.44
N GLN A 120 6.27 12.41 9.51
CA GLN A 120 7.05 12.34 10.76
C GLN A 120 6.95 10.96 11.41
N CYS A 121 5.75 10.38 11.47
CA CYS A 121 5.55 9.04 12.02
C CYS A 121 6.27 7.95 11.20
N LEU A 122 6.28 8.10 9.88
CA LEU A 122 6.99 7.18 8.99
C LEU A 122 8.51 7.31 9.14
N ARG A 123 9.05 8.52 9.27
CA ARG A 123 10.49 8.75 9.37
C ARG A 123 11.08 8.39 10.73
N SER A 124 10.27 8.28 11.79
CA SER A 124 10.78 8.09 13.14
C SER A 124 11.41 6.72 13.40
N GLY A 125 11.09 5.72 12.57
CA GLY A 125 11.56 4.34 12.78
C GLY A 125 10.92 3.64 13.99
N SER A 126 9.85 4.22 14.55
CA SER A 126 9.20 3.73 15.78
C SER A 126 7.81 3.13 15.54
N CYS A 127 7.40 2.99 14.28
CA CYS A 127 6.08 2.51 13.88
C CYS A 127 6.24 1.28 12.99
N GLY A 128 5.40 0.27 13.20
CA GLY A 128 5.29 -0.85 12.26
C GLY A 128 4.43 -0.50 11.05
N ALA A 129 3.38 0.31 11.27
CA ALA A 129 2.55 0.84 10.20
C ALA A 129 1.99 2.24 10.49
N VAL A 130 1.80 3.03 9.43
CA VAL A 130 1.10 4.31 9.47
C VAL A 130 0.01 4.32 8.41
N LEU A 131 -1.21 4.62 8.82
CA LEU A 131 -2.37 4.79 7.95
C LEU A 131 -2.73 6.29 7.89
N CYS A 132 -2.99 6.80 6.69
CA CYS A 132 -3.45 8.18 6.50
C CYS A 132 -4.55 8.29 5.44
N TRP A 133 -5.38 9.32 5.56
CA TRP A 133 -6.50 9.62 4.64
C TRP A 133 -6.35 11.02 4.05
N PRO A 134 -5.32 11.27 3.22
CA PRO A 134 -5.09 12.59 2.68
C PRO A 134 -6.22 12.99 1.72
N LYS A 135 -6.86 14.15 1.96
CA LYS A 135 -7.87 14.70 1.04
C LYS A 135 -7.25 15.14 -0.29
N GLN A 136 -6.05 15.71 -0.23
CA GLN A 136 -5.25 16.12 -1.39
C GLN A 136 -3.81 15.68 -1.15
N ALA A 137 -3.24 14.94 -2.08
CA ALA A 137 -1.84 14.54 -2.06
C ALA A 137 -1.29 14.68 -3.46
N ASP A 138 -0.36 15.61 -3.65
CA ASP A 138 0.38 15.77 -4.90
C ASP A 138 1.53 14.75 -4.99
N ASP A 139 2.13 14.62 -6.17
CA ASP A 139 3.26 13.70 -6.40
C ASP A 139 4.40 13.96 -5.42
N ARG A 140 4.68 15.23 -5.11
CA ARG A 140 5.73 15.62 -4.17
C ARG A 140 5.46 15.08 -2.76
N ALA A 141 4.24 15.24 -2.24
CA ALA A 141 3.88 14.72 -0.93
C ALA A 141 3.93 13.19 -0.89
N LEU A 142 3.39 12.51 -1.91
CA LEU A 142 3.44 11.05 -1.98
C LEU A 142 4.87 10.53 -2.05
N ARG A 143 5.76 11.22 -2.78
CA ARG A 143 7.17 10.86 -2.86
C ARG A 143 7.88 11.04 -1.53
N ARG A 144 7.54 12.10 -0.77
CA ARG A 144 8.04 12.29 0.60
C ARG A 144 7.58 11.17 1.53
N LEU A 145 6.32 10.74 1.44
CA LEU A 145 5.82 9.60 2.22
C LEU A 145 6.52 8.29 1.84
N GLN A 146 6.75 8.04 0.54
CA GLN A 146 7.51 6.87 0.10
C GLN A 146 8.93 6.85 0.66
N VAL A 147 9.66 7.97 0.58
CA VAL A 147 11.02 8.08 1.14
C VAL A 147 11.00 7.97 2.66
N ALA A 148 9.98 8.53 3.31
CA ALA A 148 9.79 8.43 4.76
C ALA A 148 9.59 6.98 5.22
N ALA A 149 8.73 6.23 4.52
CA ALA A 149 8.50 4.82 4.77
C ALA A 149 9.79 4.00 4.64
N GLU A 150 10.58 4.27 3.60
CA GLU A 150 11.88 3.62 3.38
C GLU A 150 12.87 3.97 4.50
N THR A 151 12.90 5.24 4.92
CA THR A 151 13.80 5.75 5.96
C THR A 151 13.53 5.11 7.32
N GLY A 152 12.27 5.06 7.76
CA GLY A 152 11.90 4.48 9.05
C GLY A 152 11.54 3.00 9.01
N GLN A 153 11.77 2.31 7.88
CA GLN A 153 11.46 0.89 7.73
C GLN A 153 10.00 0.56 8.09
N THR A 154 9.06 1.42 7.69
CA THR A 154 7.66 1.38 8.14
C THR A 154 6.70 1.12 6.98
N LEU A 155 5.65 0.32 7.18
CA LEU A 155 4.58 0.17 6.20
C LEU A 155 3.69 1.42 6.15
N ALA A 156 3.57 2.04 4.98
CA ALA A 156 2.73 3.22 4.79
C ALA A 156 1.49 2.88 3.97
N PHE A 157 0.31 3.21 4.49
CA PHE A 157 -0.97 3.03 3.80
C PHE A 157 -1.68 4.37 3.63
N ALA A 158 -1.83 4.80 2.38
CA ALA A 158 -2.59 6.00 2.05
C ALA A 158 -3.92 5.64 1.39
N TYR A 159 -5.03 5.98 2.05
CA TYR A 159 -6.38 5.81 1.52
C TYR A 159 -6.72 7.01 0.65
N ARG A 160 -7.02 6.76 -0.64
CA ARG A 160 -7.31 7.81 -1.62
C ARG A 160 -8.54 7.45 -2.46
N ALA A 161 -9.10 8.45 -3.15
CA ALA A 161 -10.24 8.24 -4.04
C ALA A 161 -9.87 7.32 -5.22
N SER A 162 -10.80 6.48 -5.67
CA SER A 162 -10.61 5.58 -6.81
C SER A 162 -10.24 6.30 -8.11
N GLN A 163 -10.66 7.56 -8.28
CA GLN A 163 -10.34 8.41 -9.42
C GLN A 163 -8.84 8.65 -9.58
N GLU A 164 -8.09 8.61 -8.47
CA GLU A 164 -6.63 8.78 -8.49
C GLU A 164 -5.91 7.64 -9.20
N ALA A 165 -6.58 6.51 -9.50
CA ALA A 165 -6.02 5.40 -10.24
C ALA A 165 -5.43 5.82 -11.60
N LEU A 166 -6.01 6.85 -12.24
CA LEU A 166 -5.56 7.38 -13.53
C LEU A 166 -4.30 8.25 -13.41
N ASN A 167 -4.04 8.80 -12.23
CA ASN A 167 -2.89 9.67 -12.00
C ASN A 167 -1.63 8.83 -11.74
N PRO A 168 -0.47 9.23 -12.29
CA PRO A 168 0.82 8.66 -11.89
C PRO A 168 1.04 8.80 -10.38
N SER A 169 1.73 7.83 -9.79
CA SER A 169 2.01 7.83 -8.36
C SER A 169 3.37 7.22 -8.06
N PRO A 170 4.13 7.76 -7.08
CA PRO A 170 5.41 7.21 -6.65
C PRO A 170 5.26 5.98 -5.75
N ALA A 171 4.04 5.66 -5.29
CA ALA A 171 3.77 4.52 -4.43
C ALA A 171 4.32 3.22 -5.02
N ALA A 172 4.91 2.39 -4.16
CA ALA A 172 5.41 1.09 -4.56
C ALA A 172 4.27 0.15 -4.95
N LEU A 173 3.13 0.23 -4.27
CA LEU A 173 1.95 -0.59 -4.56
C LEU A 173 0.70 0.27 -4.63
N ARG A 174 -0.18 -0.05 -5.56
CA ARG A 174 -1.51 0.55 -5.69
C ARG A 174 -2.55 -0.54 -5.82
N ILE A 175 -3.53 -0.54 -4.93
CA ILE A 175 -4.64 -1.50 -4.92
C ILE A 175 -5.94 -0.70 -5.03
N ALA A 176 -6.82 -1.11 -5.93
CA ALA A 176 -8.20 -0.65 -5.95
C ALA A 176 -9.10 -1.66 -5.22
N ILE A 177 -10.03 -1.14 -4.41
CA ILE A 177 -11.10 -1.91 -3.78
C ILE A 177 -12.40 -1.55 -4.51
N ASP A 178 -13.00 -2.54 -5.17
CA ASP A 178 -14.36 -2.40 -5.71
C ASP A 178 -15.33 -3.04 -4.70
N ALA A 179 -16.43 -2.36 -4.38
CA ALA A 179 -17.36 -2.78 -3.32
C ALA A 179 -18.46 -3.73 -3.80
N ARG A 180 -18.75 -3.79 -5.10
CA ARG A 180 -19.86 -4.57 -5.69
C ARG A 180 -19.47 -5.15 -7.05
N PRO A 181 -19.10 -6.44 -7.14
CA PRO A 181 -18.81 -7.34 -6.01
C PRO A 181 -17.57 -6.87 -5.23
N ALA A 182 -17.41 -7.34 -3.99
CA ALA A 182 -16.24 -7.04 -3.19
C ALA A 182 -15.00 -7.74 -3.79
N GLN A 183 -14.10 -6.95 -4.38
CA GLN A 183 -12.89 -7.44 -5.05
C GLN A 183 -11.73 -6.44 -4.94
N LEU A 184 -10.51 -6.97 -5.03
CA LEU A 184 -9.28 -6.20 -5.12
C LEU A 184 -8.74 -6.24 -6.55
N ARG A 185 -8.11 -5.16 -6.99
CA ARG A 185 -7.31 -5.12 -8.22
C ARG A 185 -5.96 -4.48 -7.93
N VAL A 186 -4.89 -5.19 -8.25
CA VAL A 186 -3.53 -4.65 -8.15
C VAL A 186 -3.23 -3.84 -9.41
N LEU A 187 -3.17 -2.52 -9.27
CA LEU A 187 -2.95 -1.59 -10.38
C LEU A 187 -1.47 -1.35 -10.66
N LYS A 188 -0.64 -1.45 -9.62
CA LYS A 188 0.81 -1.24 -9.69
C LYS A 188 1.48 -2.03 -8.57
N CYS A 189 2.60 -2.68 -8.86
CA CYS A 189 3.54 -3.15 -7.84
C CYS A 189 4.97 -2.93 -8.33
N ARG A 190 5.81 -2.31 -7.51
CA ARG A 190 7.24 -2.16 -7.78
C ARG A 190 7.87 -3.54 -7.89
N GLY A 191 8.78 -3.70 -8.86
CA GLY A 191 9.52 -4.96 -9.05
C GLY A 191 8.80 -6.03 -9.87
N GLY A 192 7.59 -5.77 -10.40
CA GLY A 192 6.93 -6.74 -11.29
C GLY A 192 5.84 -6.13 -12.18
N LEU A 193 5.53 -6.83 -13.26
CA LEU A 193 4.36 -6.54 -14.08
C LEU A 193 3.14 -7.16 -13.41
N VAL A 194 2.21 -6.33 -12.98
CA VAL A 194 0.93 -6.77 -12.40
C VAL A 194 -0.16 -6.69 -13.44
N ARG A 195 -1.03 -7.70 -13.47
CA ARG A 195 -2.28 -7.66 -14.23
C ARG A 195 -3.39 -7.26 -13.26
N PRO A 196 -4.22 -6.25 -13.56
CA PRO A 196 -5.30 -5.82 -12.69
C PRO A 196 -6.51 -6.78 -12.76
N ALA A 197 -6.24 -8.07 -12.59
CA ALA A 197 -7.28 -9.10 -12.52
C ALA A 197 -8.04 -8.96 -11.19
N PRO A 198 -9.36 -9.23 -11.19
CA PRO A 198 -10.16 -9.19 -9.98
C PRO A 198 -9.75 -10.33 -9.03
N ILE A 199 -9.50 -9.98 -7.77
CA ILE A 199 -9.20 -10.90 -6.68
C ILE A 199 -10.38 -10.84 -5.71
N ALA A 200 -11.01 -11.98 -5.42
CA ALA A 200 -12.15 -12.02 -4.50
C ALA A 200 -11.76 -11.44 -3.12
N PHE A 201 -12.58 -10.52 -2.61
CA PHE A 201 -12.36 -9.87 -1.31
C PHE A 201 -13.56 -10.11 -0.42
N ALA A 202 -13.47 -11.11 0.46
CA ALA A 202 -14.55 -11.39 1.38
C ALA A 202 -14.52 -10.36 2.52
N THR A 203 -15.42 -9.37 2.45
CA THR A 203 -15.64 -8.48 3.60
C THR A 203 -16.44 -9.23 4.66
N ARG A 204 -15.82 -9.53 5.81
CA ARG A 204 -16.54 -10.04 6.99
C ARG A 204 -17.35 -8.89 7.56
N HIS A 205 -18.68 -9.02 7.56
CA HIS A 205 -19.59 -8.08 8.23
C HIS A 205 -19.82 -8.50 9.67
#